data_AF-A0A2S6A842-F1
#
_entry.id   AF-A0A2S6A842-F1
#
_cell.length_a   1.000
_cell.length_b   1.000
_cell.length_c   1.000
_cell.angle_alpha   90.00
_cell.angle_beta   90.00
_cell.angle_gamma   90.00
#
_symmetry.space_group_name_H-M   'P 1'
#
loop_
_entity.id
_entity.type
_entity.pdbx_description
1 polymer ?
#
loop_
_entity_poly.entity_id
_entity_poly.type
_entity_poly.pdbx_seq_one_letter_code
_entity_poly.pdbx_strand_id
1 'polypeptide(L)'
;MGLTSLLIGTTLGRCAEKILEEGDNLVRGGRRSVPTGDGRAKGAALQPVPVPPPEVTKGILHPREQERHRRLIRLPAGPGTAEFVEWYWSVSWDLRGRPPYQAQVLPFPSVNVSFERSVTRTGGFVNGVTTGKFVRELAGEGETFAAKFRPGGFGAFTGIDVGALRDTAIELAEVLPEAAGLTERVLAADSAGDRRDIVDAYFARAARRRTPDDNYLLVLRIIAAMEADPDLTRVDQVTARFDIPIRTLQRLFRRYVGAGPKWVLRRYRLQDGAQLLAQGRTDDLATLALELGYFDQAHFSREFANEIGMAPLEYARASLLSHHASPRDSAPDR
;
A
#
# COMPACT_ATOMS: atom_id res chain seq x y z
N MET A 1 23.15 13.34 9.03
CA MET A 1 21.96 12.51 9.33
C MET A 1 22.02 12.06 10.79
N GLY A 2 21.58 12.86 11.77
CA GLY A 2 21.86 12.52 13.18
C GLY A 2 20.93 13.12 14.25
N LEU A 3 19.88 13.86 13.88
CA LEU A 3 18.97 14.48 14.86
C LEU A 3 17.51 13.99 14.75
N THR A 4 17.12 13.41 13.60
CA THR A 4 15.76 12.85 13.41
C THR A 4 15.58 11.48 14.06
N SER A 5 16.66 10.70 14.24
CA SER A 5 16.62 9.36 14.85
C SER A 5 16.36 9.40 16.36
N LEU A 6 16.85 10.44 17.07
CA LEU A 6 16.70 10.56 18.52
C LEU A 6 15.27 10.93 18.98
N LEU A 7 14.52 11.68 18.16
CA LEU A 7 13.15 12.11 18.46
C LEU A 7 12.09 11.02 18.17
N ILE A 8 12.37 10.10 17.23
CA ILE A 8 11.50 8.97 16.92
C ILE A 8 11.66 7.85 17.97
N GLY A 9 12.91 7.56 18.40
CA GLY A 9 13.18 6.57 19.45
C GLY A 9 12.53 6.89 20.80
N THR A 10 12.42 8.18 21.16
CA THR A 10 11.78 8.63 22.41
C THR A 10 10.25 8.64 22.37
N THR A 11 9.65 8.61 21.17
CA THR A 11 8.19 8.53 20.97
C THR A 11 7.72 7.08 20.89
N LEU A 12 8.50 6.20 20.24
CA LEU A 12 8.25 4.75 20.20
C LEU A 12 8.48 4.09 21.58
N GLY A 13 9.53 4.50 22.31
CA GLY A 13 9.85 3.96 23.64
C GLY A 13 8.78 4.20 24.72
N ARG A 14 7.98 5.28 24.61
CA ARG A 14 6.92 5.60 25.59
C ARG A 14 5.58 4.93 25.32
N CYS A 15 5.36 4.39 24.12
CA CYS A 15 4.11 3.67 23.80
C CYS A 15 4.15 2.20 24.25
N ALA A 16 5.32 1.62 24.46
CA ALA A 16 5.49 0.22 24.87
C ALA A 16 5.17 -0.04 26.37
N GLU A 17 5.12 1.01 27.20
CA GLU A 17 5.06 0.87 28.66
C GLU A 17 3.65 0.97 29.27
N LYS A 18 2.59 1.11 28.45
CA LYS A 18 1.22 1.41 28.93
C LYS A 18 0.16 0.37 28.55
N ILE A 19 0.50 -0.92 28.57
CA ILE A 19 -0.41 -2.04 28.18
C ILE A 19 -0.90 -2.88 29.39
N LEU A 20 -0.64 -2.47 30.63
CA LEU A 20 -1.20 -3.12 31.81
C LEU A 20 -1.94 -2.07 32.64
N GLU A 21 -3.16 -2.43 33.10
CA GLU A 21 -4.07 -1.66 33.98
C GLU A 21 -5.15 -0.81 33.26
N GLU A 22 -6.33 -1.41 33.02
CA GLU A 22 -7.53 -1.21 33.86
C GLU A 22 -8.82 -1.65 33.12
N GLY A 23 -9.65 -2.42 33.84
CA GLY A 23 -10.97 -2.87 33.42
C GLY A 23 -12.08 -2.30 34.32
N ASP A 24 -13.29 -2.31 33.73
CA ASP A 24 -14.63 -2.21 34.32
C ASP A 24 -15.05 -0.98 35.14
N ASN A 25 -16.02 -0.21 34.61
CA ASN A 25 -17.36 -0.23 35.21
C ASN A 25 -18.50 0.34 34.31
N LEU A 26 -19.67 -0.25 34.54
CA LEU A 26 -20.98 -0.20 33.86
C LEU A 26 -21.82 1.04 34.31
N VAL A 27 -22.76 1.65 33.56
CA VAL A 27 -24.23 1.36 33.58
C VAL A 27 -25.06 2.47 32.85
N ARG A 28 -25.91 2.00 31.91
CA ARG A 28 -27.33 2.30 31.52
C ARG A 28 -27.92 3.71 31.26
N GLY A 29 -28.73 3.75 30.19
CA GLY A 29 -29.88 4.64 29.95
C GLY A 29 -30.48 4.38 28.54
N GLY A 30 -31.77 4.03 28.41
CA GLY A 30 -32.36 3.39 27.21
C GLY A 30 -33.47 4.18 26.47
N ARG A 31 -34.05 3.48 25.46
CA ARG A 31 -35.22 3.77 24.57
C ARG A 31 -34.88 4.58 23.30
N ARG A 32 -35.30 4.27 22.05
CA ARG A 32 -36.34 3.41 21.44
C ARG A 32 -35.86 2.87 20.07
N SER A 33 -36.48 1.77 19.64
CA SER A 33 -36.16 0.85 18.55
C SER A 33 -36.65 1.26 17.14
N VAL A 34 -35.82 0.98 16.13
CA VAL A 34 -36.14 0.80 14.69
C VAL A 34 -35.32 -0.44 14.25
N PRO A 35 -35.83 -1.37 13.42
CA PRO A 35 -35.29 -2.73 13.34
C PRO A 35 -33.93 -2.77 12.64
N THR A 36 -32.86 -2.89 13.42
CA THR A 36 -31.55 -3.34 12.97
C THR A 36 -31.59 -4.85 12.82
N GLY A 37 -31.34 -5.34 11.61
CA GLY A 37 -30.91 -6.73 11.40
C GLY A 37 -29.54 -6.94 12.02
N ASP A 38 -29.51 -7.10 13.35
CA ASP A 38 -28.32 -7.45 14.11
C ASP A 38 -28.16 -8.98 14.09
N GLY A 39 -27.46 -9.45 13.06
CA GLY A 39 -26.68 -10.67 13.18
C GLY A 39 -25.26 -10.27 13.57
N ARG A 40 -24.96 -10.19 14.87
CA ARG A 40 -23.58 -10.17 15.38
C ARG A 40 -22.87 -11.43 14.89
N ALA A 41 -22.23 -11.36 13.73
CA ALA A 41 -21.29 -12.36 13.28
C ALA A 41 -20.05 -12.26 14.19
N LYS A 42 -19.99 -13.14 15.19
CA LYS A 42 -18.74 -13.45 15.88
C LYS A 42 -17.69 -13.85 14.83
N GLY A 43 -16.63 -13.05 14.71
CA GLY A 43 -15.30 -13.48 14.27
C GLY A 43 -15.20 -14.26 12.96
N ALA A 44 -15.85 -13.81 11.88
CA ALA A 44 -15.51 -14.33 10.57
C ALA A 44 -14.14 -13.76 10.17
N ALA A 45 -13.12 -14.64 10.13
CA ALA A 45 -11.79 -14.26 9.68
C ALA A 45 -11.86 -13.57 8.31
N LEU A 46 -11.18 -12.44 8.15
CA LEU A 46 -11.11 -11.75 6.87
C LEU A 46 -10.51 -12.70 5.82
N GLN A 47 -11.20 -12.84 4.70
CA GLN A 47 -10.73 -13.69 3.61
C GLN A 47 -9.43 -13.12 3.00
N PRO A 48 -8.52 -13.98 2.50
CA PRO A 48 -7.38 -13.56 1.72
C PRO A 48 -7.82 -12.68 0.54
N VAL A 49 -7.10 -11.57 0.31
CA VAL A 49 -7.33 -10.78 -0.91
C VAL A 49 -6.73 -11.55 -2.09
N PRO A 50 -7.48 -11.74 -3.19
CA PRO A 50 -6.92 -12.32 -4.40
C PRO A 50 -5.72 -11.50 -4.87
N VAL A 51 -4.62 -12.18 -5.21
CA VAL A 51 -3.47 -11.51 -5.80
C VAL A 51 -3.88 -10.93 -7.16
N PRO A 52 -3.63 -9.63 -7.43
CA PRO A 52 -3.93 -9.05 -8.73
C PRO A 52 -3.15 -9.79 -9.81
N PRO A 53 -3.84 -10.17 -10.92
CA PRO A 53 -3.18 -10.74 -12.08
C PRO A 53 -1.99 -9.89 -12.56
N PRO A 54 -0.99 -10.48 -13.24
CA PRO A 54 0.19 -9.75 -13.72
C PRO A 54 -0.14 -8.53 -14.58
N GLU A 55 -1.25 -8.56 -15.31
CA GLU A 55 -1.73 -7.49 -16.19
C GLU A 55 -2.26 -6.28 -15.41
N VAL A 56 -2.59 -6.46 -14.13
CA VAL A 56 -2.97 -5.37 -13.24
C VAL A 56 -1.73 -4.62 -12.77
N THR A 57 -1.52 -3.46 -13.38
CA THR A 57 -0.37 -2.59 -13.17
C THR A 57 -0.68 -1.36 -12.33
N LYS A 58 -1.85 -1.29 -11.69
CA LYS A 58 -2.27 -0.16 -10.85
C LYS A 58 -1.18 0.20 -9.84
N GLY A 59 -0.82 1.48 -9.79
CA GLY A 59 0.28 2.00 -8.95
C GLY A 59 1.69 1.84 -9.54
N ILE A 60 1.90 1.12 -10.63
CA ILE A 60 3.18 1.06 -11.36
C ILE A 60 3.14 2.05 -12.51
N LEU A 61 4.08 3.00 -12.56
CA LEU A 61 4.16 3.98 -13.63
C LEU A 61 4.99 3.43 -14.81
N HIS A 62 4.54 3.62 -16.05
CA HIS A 62 5.18 3.04 -17.25
C HIS A 62 5.45 1.53 -17.12
N PRO A 63 4.43 0.71 -16.79
CA PRO A 63 4.63 -0.68 -16.37
C PRO A 63 5.37 -1.55 -17.39
N ARG A 64 5.06 -1.38 -18.68
CA ARG A 64 5.72 -2.11 -19.77
C ARG A 64 7.19 -1.76 -19.95
N GLU A 65 7.57 -0.52 -19.67
CA GLU A 65 8.98 -0.13 -19.69
C GLU A 65 9.70 -0.79 -18.52
N GLN A 66 9.12 -0.73 -17.32
CA GLN A 66 9.73 -1.34 -16.14
C GLN A 66 9.94 -2.85 -16.29
N GLU A 67 9.05 -3.57 -16.95
CA GLU A 67 9.17 -5.01 -17.23
C GLU A 67 10.46 -5.39 -17.98
N ARG A 68 11.07 -4.46 -18.73
CA ARG A 68 12.35 -4.67 -19.44
C ARG A 68 13.58 -4.60 -18.54
N HIS A 69 13.41 -4.04 -17.34
CA HIS A 69 14.49 -3.77 -16.40
C HIS A 69 14.36 -4.59 -15.11
N ARG A 70 13.16 -5.10 -14.80
CA ARG A 70 12.91 -5.88 -13.59
C ARG A 70 11.81 -6.92 -13.76
N ARG A 71 11.97 -8.05 -13.08
CA ARG A 71 10.91 -9.04 -12.88
C ARG A 71 10.10 -8.69 -11.63
N LEU A 72 8.77 -8.79 -11.71
CA LEU A 72 7.86 -8.67 -10.58
C LEU A 72 7.04 -9.96 -10.44
N ILE A 73 6.94 -10.47 -9.22
CA ILE A 73 6.06 -11.58 -8.85
C ILE A 73 5.20 -11.11 -7.69
N ARG A 74 3.94 -11.52 -7.67
CA ARG A 74 3.05 -11.36 -6.51
C ARG A 74 2.61 -12.73 -6.00
N LEU A 75 2.50 -12.88 -4.69
CA LEU A 75 2.21 -14.15 -4.01
C LEU A 75 1.12 -13.92 -2.97
N PRO A 76 0.20 -14.88 -2.75
CA PRO A 76 -0.91 -14.70 -1.83
C PRO A 76 -0.45 -14.66 -0.38
N ALA A 77 -1.22 -13.97 0.46
CA ALA A 77 -1.10 -14.08 1.90
C ALA A 77 -1.58 -15.46 2.39
N GLY A 78 -0.92 -16.01 3.41
CA GLY A 78 -1.39 -17.23 4.07
C GLY A 78 -2.65 -16.98 4.92
N PRO A 79 -3.44 -18.03 5.24
CA PRO A 79 -4.67 -17.87 6.01
C PRO A 79 -4.46 -17.22 7.39
N GLY A 80 -3.29 -17.44 8.00
CA GLY A 80 -2.95 -16.90 9.32
C GLY A 80 -2.49 -15.44 9.33
N THR A 81 -2.21 -14.86 8.15
CA THR A 81 -1.78 -13.45 8.00
C THR A 81 -2.77 -12.62 7.21
N ALA A 82 -3.68 -13.25 6.46
CA ALA A 82 -4.64 -12.60 5.58
C ALA A 82 -5.33 -11.42 6.25
N GLU A 83 -5.69 -11.53 7.53
CA GLU A 83 -6.34 -10.45 8.28
C GLU A 83 -5.57 -9.11 8.28
N PHE A 84 -4.24 -9.13 8.16
CA PHE A 84 -3.38 -7.96 8.17
C PHE A 84 -2.58 -7.77 6.88
N VAL A 85 -2.21 -8.86 6.20
CA VAL A 85 -1.40 -8.87 4.99
C VAL A 85 -2.29 -9.09 3.78
N GLU A 86 -2.13 -8.25 2.76
CA GLU A 86 -2.93 -8.30 1.55
C GLU A 86 -2.31 -9.28 0.54
N TRP A 87 -1.03 -9.10 0.25
CA TRP A 87 -0.21 -10.02 -0.55
C TRP A 87 1.28 -9.77 -0.32
N TYR A 88 2.10 -10.67 -0.84
CA TYR A 88 3.54 -10.50 -0.95
C TYR A 88 3.93 -10.14 -2.37
N TRP A 89 5.07 -9.48 -2.53
CA TRP A 89 5.64 -9.20 -3.83
C TRP A 89 7.16 -9.35 -3.82
N SER A 90 7.71 -9.76 -4.96
CA SER A 90 9.15 -9.89 -5.17
C SER A 90 9.54 -9.18 -6.45
N VAL A 91 10.50 -8.28 -6.36
CA VAL A 91 11.13 -7.59 -7.48
C VAL A 91 12.60 -8.02 -7.55
N SER A 92 13.08 -8.35 -8.74
CA SER A 92 14.49 -8.63 -8.99
C SER A 92 14.94 -8.01 -10.30
N TRP A 93 16.20 -7.60 -10.39
CA TRP A 93 16.79 -7.03 -11.59
C TRP A 93 18.25 -7.45 -11.76
N ASP A 94 18.69 -7.53 -13.01
CA ASP A 94 20.09 -7.63 -13.40
C ASP A 94 20.33 -6.68 -14.57
N LEU A 95 21.01 -5.59 -14.27
CA LEU A 95 21.40 -4.52 -15.17
C LEU A 95 22.93 -4.42 -15.26
N ARG A 96 23.67 -5.49 -14.96
CA ARG A 96 25.13 -5.50 -15.15
C ARG A 96 25.44 -5.28 -16.63
N GLY A 97 26.35 -4.36 -16.91
CA GLY A 97 26.68 -3.94 -18.28
C GLY A 97 25.60 -3.09 -18.96
N ARG A 98 24.54 -2.69 -18.25
CA ARG A 98 23.48 -1.78 -18.73
C ARG A 98 23.48 -0.49 -17.90
N PRO A 99 22.99 0.65 -18.43
CA PRO A 99 22.82 1.86 -17.64
C PRO A 99 21.78 1.63 -16.52
N PRO A 100 21.91 2.34 -15.38
CA PRO A 100 20.88 2.34 -14.33
C PRO A 100 19.51 2.75 -14.85
N TYR A 101 18.45 2.24 -14.23
CA TYR A 101 17.06 2.54 -14.57
C TYR A 101 16.29 3.10 -13.38
N GLN A 102 15.49 4.15 -13.61
CA GLN A 102 14.68 4.79 -12.57
C GLN A 102 13.27 4.19 -12.57
N ALA A 103 13.03 3.18 -11.73
CA ALA A 103 11.71 2.61 -11.53
C ALA A 103 10.82 3.57 -10.73
N GLN A 104 9.58 3.78 -11.19
CA GLN A 104 8.66 4.75 -10.59
C GLN A 104 7.33 4.10 -10.23
N VAL A 105 6.86 4.31 -9.02
CA VAL A 105 5.55 3.84 -8.59
C VAL A 105 4.79 4.98 -7.92
N LEU A 106 3.46 4.87 -7.96
CA LEU A 106 2.55 5.66 -7.16
C LEU A 106 2.01 4.74 -6.05
N PRO A 107 2.66 4.70 -4.87
CA PRO A 107 2.37 3.71 -3.85
C PRO A 107 0.92 3.72 -3.38
N PHE A 108 0.42 2.53 -3.05
CA PHE A 108 -0.85 2.35 -2.36
C PHE A 108 -0.80 2.96 -0.93
N PRO A 109 -1.96 3.30 -0.35
CA PRO A 109 -2.09 3.77 1.03
C PRO A 109 -1.86 2.62 2.05
N SER A 110 -0.71 1.95 1.96
CA SER A 110 -0.37 0.76 2.73
C SER A 110 1.08 0.80 3.22
N VAL A 111 1.31 0.23 4.40
CA VAL A 111 2.66 -0.06 4.90
C VAL A 111 3.21 -1.30 4.20
N ASN A 112 4.49 -1.28 3.83
CA ASN A 112 5.20 -2.44 3.28
C ASN A 112 6.37 -2.82 4.19
N VAL A 113 6.47 -4.08 4.59
CA VAL A 113 7.67 -4.63 5.21
C VAL A 113 8.53 -5.24 4.11
N SER A 114 9.65 -4.59 3.75
CA SER A 114 10.57 -5.01 2.69
C SER A 114 11.83 -5.65 3.23
N PHE A 115 12.42 -6.52 2.43
CA PHE A 115 13.72 -7.15 2.61
C PHE A 115 14.47 -6.93 1.30
N GLU A 116 15.55 -6.16 1.36
CA GLU A 116 16.23 -5.62 0.20
C GLU A 116 17.68 -6.09 0.18
N ARG A 117 18.19 -6.38 -1.02
CA ARG A 117 19.61 -6.58 -1.28
C ARG A 117 19.94 -5.94 -2.62
N SER A 118 20.77 -4.90 -2.60
CA SER A 118 21.18 -4.16 -3.79
C SER A 118 22.50 -3.44 -3.51
N VAL A 119 23.09 -2.87 -4.55
CA VAL A 119 24.34 -2.10 -4.44
C VAL A 119 24.25 -0.90 -3.49
N THR A 120 23.05 -0.33 -3.30
CA THR A 120 22.84 0.87 -2.45
C THR A 120 22.22 0.57 -1.09
N ARG A 121 21.59 -0.59 -0.92
CA ARG A 121 20.80 -0.89 0.28
C ARG A 121 20.65 -2.40 0.48
N THR A 122 20.99 -2.87 1.68
CA THR A 122 20.74 -4.24 2.14
C THR A 122 20.16 -4.20 3.55
N GLY A 123 19.06 -4.91 3.80
CA GLY A 123 18.40 -4.90 5.12
C GLY A 123 16.91 -5.22 5.06
N GLY A 124 16.25 -5.17 6.21
CA GLY A 124 14.80 -5.30 6.34
C GLY A 124 14.21 -3.97 6.80
N PHE A 125 13.12 -3.51 6.21
CA PHE A 125 12.59 -2.17 6.45
C PHE A 125 11.07 -2.16 6.59
N VAL A 126 10.56 -1.33 7.51
CA VAL A 126 9.16 -0.90 7.54
C VAL A 126 9.06 0.39 6.75
N ASN A 127 8.42 0.32 5.58
CA ASN A 127 8.16 1.46 4.71
C ASN A 127 6.72 1.92 4.96
N GLY A 128 6.55 3.09 5.57
CA GLY A 128 5.22 3.64 5.76
C GLY A 128 4.63 4.20 4.47
N VAL A 129 3.45 4.81 4.57
CA VAL A 129 2.79 5.37 3.40
C VAL A 129 3.62 6.50 2.82
N THR A 130 3.96 6.38 1.54
CA THR A 130 4.63 7.41 0.75
C THR A 130 3.59 8.33 0.12
N THR A 131 3.61 9.60 0.49
CA THR A 131 2.62 10.60 0.10
C THR A 131 2.81 11.16 -1.30
N GLY A 132 4.00 10.98 -1.89
CA GLY A 132 4.35 11.35 -3.26
C GLY A 132 4.56 10.15 -4.18
N LYS A 133 5.13 10.43 -5.37
CA LYS A 133 5.70 9.41 -6.27
C LYS A 133 6.97 8.83 -5.64
N PHE A 134 7.09 7.51 -5.64
CA PHE A 134 8.30 6.83 -5.21
C PHE A 134 9.17 6.50 -6.43
N VAL A 135 10.45 6.85 -6.35
CA VAL A 135 11.43 6.61 -7.41
C VAL A 135 12.57 5.78 -6.82
N ARG A 136 12.91 4.67 -7.48
CA ARG A 136 14.01 3.79 -7.10
C ARG A 136 14.94 3.60 -8.29
N GLU A 137 16.20 3.95 -8.11
CA GLU A 137 17.25 3.59 -9.05
C GLU A 137 17.56 2.09 -8.93
N LEU A 138 17.51 1.40 -10.06
CA LEU A 138 17.94 0.03 -10.24
C LEU A 138 19.29 0.06 -10.97
N ALA A 139 20.33 -0.46 -10.35
CA ALA A 139 21.67 -0.56 -10.91
C ALA A 139 22.30 -1.90 -10.52
N GLY A 140 23.20 -2.40 -11.38
CA GLY A 140 23.83 -3.71 -11.17
C GLY A 140 22.79 -4.81 -11.00
N GLU A 141 23.00 -5.68 -10.02
CA GLU A 141 22.02 -6.67 -9.59
C GLU A 141 21.36 -6.28 -8.28
N GLY A 142 20.12 -6.71 -8.08
CA GLY A 142 19.45 -6.54 -6.81
C GLY A 142 18.06 -7.14 -6.76
N GLU A 143 17.53 -7.17 -5.54
CA GLU A 143 16.26 -7.78 -5.23
C GLU A 143 15.56 -7.08 -4.06
N THR A 144 14.24 -7.22 -4.06
CA THR A 144 13.37 -6.81 -2.97
C THR A 144 12.27 -7.84 -2.82
N PHE A 145 12.07 -8.34 -1.61
CA PHE A 145 10.90 -9.12 -1.23
C PHE A 145 10.12 -8.33 -0.19
N ALA A 146 8.79 -8.27 -0.27
CA ALA A 146 8.04 -7.51 0.71
C ALA A 146 6.62 -8.04 0.96
N ALA A 147 6.14 -7.80 2.17
CA ALA A 147 4.74 -7.95 2.56
C ALA A 147 4.03 -6.61 2.40
N LYS A 148 2.99 -6.55 1.55
CA LYS A 148 2.05 -5.42 1.51
C LYS A 148 0.98 -5.67 2.56
N PHE A 149 0.94 -4.84 3.59
CA PHE A 149 -0.16 -4.88 4.56
C PHE A 149 -1.43 -4.31 3.93
N ARG A 150 -2.58 -4.85 4.34
CA ARG A 150 -3.87 -4.20 4.07
C ARG A 150 -3.81 -2.77 4.62
N PRO A 151 -4.50 -1.80 4.02
CA PRO A 151 -4.57 -0.45 4.58
C PRO A 151 -5.10 -0.49 6.03
N GLY A 152 -4.34 0.02 6.99
CA GLY A 152 -4.66 -0.15 8.42
C GLY A 152 -4.04 -1.38 9.10
N GLY A 153 -3.68 -2.40 8.33
CA GLY A 153 -3.29 -3.71 8.84
C GLY A 153 -2.01 -3.68 9.67
N PHE A 154 -1.02 -2.88 9.28
CA PHE A 154 0.21 -2.77 10.08
C PHE A 154 -0.02 -2.06 11.41
N GLY A 155 -0.87 -1.02 11.45
CA GLY A 155 -1.24 -0.33 12.68
C GLY A 155 -2.05 -1.22 13.62
N ALA A 156 -3.01 -1.99 13.08
CA ALA A 156 -3.76 -2.98 13.85
C ALA A 156 -2.87 -4.12 14.33
N PHE A 157 -1.91 -4.54 13.51
CA PHE A 157 -0.96 -5.59 13.87
C PHE A 157 0.03 -5.13 14.94
N THR A 158 0.54 -3.90 14.90
CA THR A 158 1.58 -3.44 15.85
C THR A 158 1.03 -2.69 17.06
N GLY A 159 -0.13 -2.07 16.94
CA GLY A 159 -0.68 -1.11 17.90
C GLY A 159 -0.10 0.30 17.78
N ILE A 160 0.88 0.52 16.89
CA ILE A 160 1.57 1.81 16.70
C ILE A 160 0.68 2.76 15.89
N ASP A 161 0.78 4.06 16.18
CA ASP A 161 0.26 5.12 15.28
C ASP A 161 1.15 5.18 14.03
N VAL A 162 0.68 4.58 12.93
CA VAL A 162 1.47 4.52 11.69
C VAL A 162 1.62 5.88 11.01
N GLY A 163 0.93 6.93 11.50
CA GLY A 163 1.18 8.31 11.09
C GLY A 163 2.63 8.75 11.32
N ALA A 164 3.33 8.15 12.30
CA ALA A 164 4.75 8.38 12.53
C ALA A 164 5.67 7.75 11.46
N LEU A 165 5.15 6.78 10.68
CA LEU A 165 5.88 6.09 9.61
C LEU A 165 5.69 6.77 8.24
N ARG A 166 4.85 7.81 8.16
CA ARG A 166 4.55 8.49 6.90
C ARG A 166 5.82 9.07 6.29
N ASP A 167 6.04 8.78 5.01
CA ASP A 167 7.22 9.21 4.24
C ASP A 167 8.56 8.77 4.85
N THR A 168 8.56 7.70 5.65
CA THR A 168 9.78 7.12 6.22
C THR A 168 9.95 5.66 5.85
N ALA A 169 11.21 5.22 5.89
CA ALA A 169 11.58 3.82 5.89
C ALA A 169 12.51 3.60 7.09
N ILE A 170 12.09 2.74 8.02
CA ILE A 170 12.79 2.47 9.27
C ILE A 170 13.28 1.03 9.24
N GLU A 171 14.45 0.75 9.82
CA GLU A 171 14.94 -0.62 9.99
C GLU A 171 13.88 -1.49 10.70
N LEU A 172 13.70 -2.71 10.20
CA LEU A 172 12.66 -3.63 10.69
C LEU A 172 12.82 -3.90 12.18
N ALA A 173 14.06 -4.10 12.65
CA ALA A 173 14.36 -4.40 14.04
C ALA A 173 14.11 -3.21 14.99
N GLU A 174 14.09 -1.96 14.49
CA GLU A 174 13.72 -0.80 15.32
C GLU A 174 12.22 -0.74 15.60
N VAL A 175 11.39 -1.27 14.68
CA VAL A 175 9.92 -1.28 14.80
C VAL A 175 9.40 -2.59 15.39
N LEU A 176 10.02 -3.71 15.01
CA LEU A 176 9.71 -5.07 15.47
C LEU A 176 11.01 -5.74 15.96
N PRO A 177 11.47 -5.44 17.19
CA PRO A 177 12.70 -6.02 17.74
C PRO A 177 12.68 -7.55 17.78
N GLU A 178 11.49 -8.14 17.93
CA GLU A 178 11.27 -9.58 17.90
C GLU A 178 11.42 -10.22 16.51
N ALA A 179 11.59 -9.41 15.46
CA ALA A 179 11.92 -9.86 14.10
C ALA A 179 13.43 -10.10 13.88
N ALA A 180 14.24 -10.09 14.93
CA ALA A 180 15.68 -10.35 14.84
C ALA A 180 15.98 -11.66 14.07
N GLY A 181 16.91 -11.59 13.12
CA GLY A 181 17.27 -12.74 12.26
C GLY A 181 16.30 -13.01 11.10
N LEU A 182 15.15 -12.33 11.02
CA LEU A 182 14.19 -12.53 9.94
C LEU A 182 14.77 -12.08 8.60
N THR A 183 15.43 -10.93 8.57
CA THR A 183 16.02 -10.35 7.35
C THR A 183 17.03 -11.31 6.72
N GLU A 184 17.94 -11.84 7.52
CA GLU A 184 18.99 -12.75 7.09
C GLU A 184 18.39 -14.04 6.52
N ARG A 185 17.38 -14.60 7.19
CA ARG A 185 16.67 -15.80 6.72
C ARG A 185 15.95 -15.58 5.41
N VAL A 186 15.28 -14.43 5.24
CA VAL A 186 14.56 -14.10 4.00
C VAL A 186 15.55 -13.88 2.85
N LEU A 187 16.61 -13.11 3.08
CA LEU A 187 17.61 -12.83 2.06
C LEU A 187 18.51 -14.02 1.73
N ALA A 188 18.54 -15.07 2.57
CA ALA A 188 19.24 -16.32 2.31
C ALA A 188 18.38 -17.37 1.58
N ALA A 189 17.06 -17.14 1.47
CA ALA A 189 16.16 -18.10 0.83
C ALA A 189 16.21 -17.99 -0.71
N ASP A 190 16.16 -19.16 -1.36
CA ASP A 190 16.42 -19.32 -2.79
C ASP A 190 15.26 -18.85 -3.68
N SER A 191 14.02 -18.97 -3.21
CA SER A 191 12.84 -18.63 -4.01
C SER A 191 11.95 -17.59 -3.34
N ALA A 192 11.17 -16.86 -4.15
CA ALA A 192 10.14 -15.97 -3.64
C ALA A 192 9.05 -16.72 -2.83
N GLY A 193 8.83 -18.00 -3.13
CA GLY A 193 7.93 -18.87 -2.37
C GLY A 193 8.44 -19.13 -0.96
N ASP A 194 9.71 -19.51 -0.83
CA ASP A 194 10.36 -19.76 0.47
C ASP A 194 10.41 -18.48 1.32
N ARG A 195 10.74 -17.35 0.68
CA ARG A 195 10.68 -16.02 1.31
C ARG A 195 9.30 -15.71 1.83
N ARG A 196 8.25 -15.99 1.03
CA ARG A 196 6.86 -15.83 1.45
C ARG A 196 6.56 -16.70 2.66
N ASP A 197 6.91 -17.97 2.64
CA ASP A 197 6.60 -18.89 3.75
C ASP A 197 7.33 -18.50 5.05
N ILE A 198 8.58 -18.02 4.95
CA ILE A 198 9.35 -17.50 6.10
C ILE A 198 8.66 -16.28 6.72
N VAL A 199 8.31 -15.29 5.91
CA VAL A 199 7.70 -14.04 6.39
C VAL A 199 6.27 -14.26 6.86
N ASP A 200 5.50 -15.09 6.15
CA ASP A 200 4.14 -15.45 6.50
C ASP A 200 4.08 -16.21 7.83
N ALA A 201 4.96 -17.19 8.04
CA ALA A 201 5.04 -17.92 9.30
C ALA A 201 5.37 -17.00 10.50
N TYR A 202 6.26 -16.03 10.30
CA TYR A 202 6.58 -15.03 11.33
C TYR A 202 5.35 -14.19 11.70
N PHE A 203 4.70 -13.57 10.72
CA PHE A 203 3.53 -12.73 10.98
C PHE A 203 2.33 -13.54 11.49
N ALA A 204 2.11 -14.76 10.99
CA ALA A 204 1.03 -15.63 11.45
C ALA A 204 1.20 -16.00 12.92
N ARG A 205 2.43 -16.34 13.34
CA ARG A 205 2.73 -16.63 14.75
C ARG A 205 2.46 -15.43 15.65
N ALA A 206 2.87 -14.25 15.22
CA ALA A 206 2.63 -13.01 15.96
C ALA A 206 1.15 -12.59 15.97
N ALA A 207 0.42 -12.85 14.89
CA ALA A 207 -1.02 -12.56 14.76
C ALA A 207 -1.90 -13.40 15.69
N ARG A 208 -1.50 -14.63 16.06
CA ARG A 208 -2.26 -15.50 16.99
C ARG A 208 -2.60 -14.86 18.34
N ARG A 209 -1.86 -13.83 18.74
CA ARG A 209 -2.04 -13.11 20.01
C ARG A 209 -2.78 -11.79 19.83
N ARG A 210 -3.35 -11.56 18.64
CA ARG A 210 -3.94 -10.29 18.23
C ARG A 210 -5.33 -10.55 17.68
N THR A 211 -6.20 -9.57 17.84
CA THR A 211 -7.55 -9.58 17.30
C THR A 211 -7.79 -8.19 16.71
N PRO A 212 -8.21 -8.06 15.46
CA PRO A 212 -8.66 -6.79 14.91
C PRO A 212 -9.66 -6.11 15.80
N ASP A 213 -9.39 -4.85 16.11
CA ASP A 213 -10.40 -4.00 16.71
C ASP A 213 -11.42 -3.53 15.64
N ASP A 214 -12.60 -3.12 16.12
CA ASP A 214 -13.70 -2.67 15.26
C ASP A 214 -13.34 -1.44 14.41
N ASN A 215 -12.40 -0.60 14.87
CA ASN A 215 -11.98 0.58 14.11
C ASN A 215 -11.13 0.18 12.90
N TYR A 216 -10.23 -0.79 13.04
CA TYR A 216 -9.49 -1.33 11.90
C TYR A 216 -10.43 -1.95 10.88
N LEU A 217 -11.39 -2.78 11.33
CA LEU A 217 -12.38 -3.38 10.45
C LEU A 217 -13.24 -2.31 9.73
N LEU A 218 -13.60 -1.23 10.43
CA LEU A 218 -14.29 -0.09 9.83
C LEU A 218 -13.41 0.63 8.78
N VAL A 219 -12.13 0.90 9.08
CA VAL A 219 -11.19 1.51 8.13
C VAL A 219 -11.07 0.66 6.87
N LEU A 220 -10.95 -0.66 7.00
CA LEU A 220 -10.91 -1.57 5.85
C LEU A 220 -12.16 -1.47 4.99
N ARG A 221 -13.36 -1.46 5.59
CA ARG A 221 -14.62 -1.32 4.83
C ARG A 221 -14.70 0.02 4.11
N ILE A 222 -14.26 1.10 4.75
CA ILE A 222 -14.24 2.43 4.13
C ILE A 222 -13.30 2.44 2.94
N ILE A 223 -12.08 1.90 3.09
CA ILE A 223 -11.09 1.88 2.02
C ILE A 223 -11.55 1.00 0.86
N ALA A 224 -12.13 -0.17 1.14
CA ALA A 224 -12.71 -1.01 0.11
C ALA A 224 -13.80 -0.27 -0.67
N ALA A 225 -14.65 0.52 -0.01
CA ALA A 225 -15.63 1.35 -0.70
C ALA A 225 -14.99 2.49 -1.51
N MET A 226 -13.94 3.16 -0.98
CA MET A 226 -13.20 4.19 -1.71
C MET A 226 -12.51 3.66 -2.98
N GLU A 227 -12.08 2.41 -2.97
CA GLU A 227 -11.41 1.78 -4.10
C GLU A 227 -12.39 1.21 -5.13
N ALA A 228 -13.55 0.72 -4.69
CA ALA A 228 -14.54 0.08 -5.57
C ALA A 228 -15.58 1.05 -6.16
N ASP A 229 -15.83 2.18 -5.51
CA ASP A 229 -16.87 3.14 -5.90
C ASP A 229 -16.26 4.42 -6.50
N PRO A 230 -16.28 4.59 -7.83
CA PRO A 230 -15.72 5.78 -8.48
C PRO A 230 -16.48 7.07 -8.14
N ASP A 231 -17.75 6.99 -7.69
CA ASP A 231 -18.55 8.16 -7.33
C ASP A 231 -18.22 8.68 -5.92
N LEU A 232 -17.51 7.88 -5.11
CA LEU A 232 -17.10 8.22 -3.76
C LEU A 232 -15.84 9.10 -3.78
N THR A 233 -15.95 10.33 -4.26
CA THR A 233 -14.81 11.23 -4.55
C THR A 233 -14.51 12.24 -3.44
N ARG A 234 -15.43 12.40 -2.48
CA ARG A 234 -15.38 13.42 -1.44
C ARG A 234 -15.51 12.84 -0.04
N VAL A 235 -14.90 13.53 0.94
CA VAL A 235 -14.88 13.10 2.34
C VAL A 235 -16.28 13.13 2.98
N ASP A 236 -17.14 14.08 2.61
CA ASP A 236 -18.50 14.18 3.12
C ASP A 236 -19.38 12.99 2.68
N GLN A 237 -19.23 12.53 1.43
CA GLN A 237 -19.90 11.32 0.94
C GLN A 237 -19.49 10.09 1.78
N VAL A 238 -18.20 9.96 2.12
CA VAL A 238 -17.71 8.88 3.00
C VAL A 238 -18.33 8.97 4.38
N THR A 239 -18.36 10.17 4.98
CA THR A 239 -18.94 10.35 6.31
C THR A 239 -20.44 10.03 6.34
N ALA A 240 -21.17 10.40 5.29
CA ALA A 240 -22.60 10.12 5.17
C ALA A 240 -22.85 8.62 4.97
N ARG A 241 -22.06 7.94 4.11
CA ARG A 241 -22.24 6.52 3.81
C ARG A 241 -21.98 5.61 5.01
N PHE A 242 -21.00 5.95 5.83
CA PHE A 242 -20.58 5.13 6.97
C PHE A 242 -21.11 5.63 8.31
N ASP A 243 -21.91 6.70 8.31
CA ASP A 243 -22.45 7.37 9.52
C ASP A 243 -21.35 7.66 10.56
N ILE A 244 -20.27 8.30 10.11
CA ILE A 244 -19.13 8.66 10.97
C ILE A 244 -18.81 10.15 10.92
N PRO A 245 -18.56 10.79 12.08
CA PRO A 245 -18.11 12.18 12.09
C PRO A 245 -16.78 12.36 11.36
N ILE A 246 -16.62 13.45 10.61
CA ILE A 246 -15.40 13.76 9.85
C ILE A 246 -14.13 13.73 10.70
N ARG A 247 -14.19 14.22 11.95
CA ARG A 247 -13.05 14.20 12.88
C ARG A 247 -12.66 12.78 13.27
N THR A 248 -13.64 11.90 13.46
CA THR A 248 -13.41 10.47 13.74
C THR A 248 -12.76 9.80 12.54
N LEU A 249 -13.29 10.01 11.33
CA LEU A 249 -12.72 9.48 10.09
C LEU A 249 -11.25 9.91 9.92
N GLN A 250 -10.96 11.21 10.06
CA GLN A 250 -9.60 11.75 9.95
C GLN A 250 -8.64 11.15 10.98
N ARG A 251 -9.09 11.00 12.23
CA ARG A 251 -8.28 10.38 13.30
C ARG A 251 -7.98 8.92 13.00
N LEU A 252 -8.98 8.14 12.57
CA LEU A 252 -8.81 6.74 12.22
C LEU A 252 -7.84 6.57 11.04
N PHE A 253 -8.01 7.36 9.99
CA PHE A 253 -7.14 7.32 8.80
C PHE A 253 -5.70 7.70 9.14
N ARG A 254 -5.49 8.75 9.94
CA ARG A 254 -4.13 9.09 10.42
C ARG A 254 -3.51 7.94 11.22
N ARG A 255 -4.24 7.36 12.17
CA ARG A 255 -3.74 6.32 13.08
C ARG A 255 -3.41 5.00 12.38
N TYR A 256 -4.32 4.54 11.52
CA TYR A 256 -4.24 3.20 10.91
C TYR A 256 -3.58 3.23 9.53
N VAL A 257 -3.85 4.26 8.72
CA VAL A 257 -3.36 4.34 7.33
C VAL A 257 -2.10 5.21 7.23
N GLY A 258 -1.96 6.21 8.09
CA GLY A 258 -0.85 7.17 8.03
C GLY A 258 -1.08 8.34 7.07
N ALA A 259 -2.24 8.38 6.40
CA ALA A 259 -2.64 9.45 5.50
C ALA A 259 -4.12 9.80 5.69
N GLY A 260 -4.51 11.03 5.37
CA GLY A 260 -5.90 11.50 5.53
C GLY A 260 -6.85 10.97 4.43
N PRO A 261 -8.18 10.93 4.69
CA PRO A 261 -9.16 10.36 3.76
C PRO A 261 -9.18 11.05 2.40
N LYS A 262 -9.05 12.39 2.36
CA LYS A 262 -8.97 13.15 1.11
C LYS A 262 -7.75 12.75 0.26
N TRP A 263 -6.61 12.49 0.90
CA TRP A 263 -5.41 12.05 0.20
C TRP A 263 -5.59 10.65 -0.36
N VAL A 264 -6.21 9.73 0.40
CA VAL A 264 -6.50 8.36 -0.07
C VAL A 264 -7.41 8.37 -1.31
N LEU A 265 -8.51 9.12 -1.26
CA LEU A 265 -9.42 9.31 -2.40
C LEU A 265 -8.70 9.88 -3.63
N ARG A 266 -7.85 10.88 -3.44
CA ARG A 266 -7.01 11.43 -4.53
C ARG A 266 -6.04 10.40 -5.07
N ARG A 267 -5.41 9.62 -4.19
CA ARG A 267 -4.41 8.61 -4.56
C ARG A 267 -5.01 7.52 -5.45
N TYR A 268 -6.18 7.00 -5.09
CA TYR A 268 -6.87 6.00 -5.94
C TYR A 268 -7.22 6.56 -7.32
N ARG A 269 -7.84 7.76 -7.38
CA ARG A 269 -8.16 8.43 -8.65
C ARG A 269 -6.94 8.64 -9.55
N LEU A 270 -5.80 9.04 -8.98
CA LEU A 270 -4.55 9.19 -9.73
C LEU A 270 -3.98 7.85 -10.21
N GLN A 271 -4.09 6.79 -9.41
CA GLN A 271 -3.66 5.45 -9.81
C GLN A 271 -4.53 4.91 -10.96
N ASP A 272 -5.85 5.12 -10.90
CA ASP A 272 -6.79 4.73 -11.95
C ASP A 272 -6.53 5.52 -13.24
N GLY A 273 -6.36 6.84 -13.13
CA GLY A 273 -6.03 7.69 -14.28
C GLY A 273 -4.69 7.31 -14.93
N ALA A 274 -3.65 7.05 -14.14
CA ALA A 274 -2.36 6.61 -14.66
C ALA A 274 -2.46 5.25 -15.36
N GLN A 275 -3.23 4.30 -14.81
CA GLN A 275 -3.44 3.01 -15.44
C GLN A 275 -4.16 3.14 -16.79
N LEU A 276 -5.25 3.90 -16.86
CA LEU A 276 -6.02 4.13 -18.10
C LEU A 276 -5.18 4.83 -19.17
N LEU A 277 -4.40 5.85 -18.79
CA LEU A 277 -3.49 6.55 -19.71
C LEU A 277 -2.37 5.65 -20.22
N ALA A 278 -1.80 4.80 -19.37
CA ALA A 278 -0.78 3.82 -19.78
C ALA A 278 -1.34 2.76 -20.74
N GLN A 279 -2.66 2.50 -20.67
CA GLN A 279 -3.39 1.63 -21.58
C GLN A 279 -3.86 2.35 -22.87
N GLY A 280 -3.56 3.64 -23.02
CA GLY A 280 -3.86 4.41 -24.22
C GLY A 280 -5.21 5.12 -24.24
N ARG A 281 -5.91 5.24 -23.09
CA ARG A 281 -7.16 6.01 -23.00
C ARG A 281 -6.88 7.52 -23.11
N THR A 282 -6.76 8.03 -24.34
CA THR A 282 -6.39 9.44 -24.60
C THR A 282 -7.39 10.23 -25.43
N ASP A 283 -8.44 9.58 -25.97
CA ASP A 283 -9.31 10.17 -26.99
C ASP A 283 -10.13 11.38 -26.49
N ASP A 284 -10.50 11.37 -25.21
CA ASP A 284 -11.20 12.48 -24.56
C ASP A 284 -10.78 12.60 -23.08
N LEU A 285 -9.80 13.48 -22.82
CA LEU A 285 -9.32 13.73 -21.47
C LEU A 285 -10.32 14.47 -20.59
N ALA A 286 -11.27 15.22 -21.17
CA ALA A 286 -12.28 15.90 -20.38
C ALA A 286 -13.28 14.89 -19.83
N THR A 287 -13.75 13.97 -20.67
CA THR A 287 -14.59 12.85 -20.23
C THR A 287 -13.86 11.95 -19.24
N LEU A 288 -12.59 11.59 -19.50
CA LEU A 288 -11.79 10.80 -18.56
C LEU A 288 -11.66 11.51 -17.20
N ALA A 289 -11.45 12.82 -17.17
CA ALA A 289 -11.37 13.57 -15.92
C ALA A 289 -12.68 13.48 -15.13
N LEU A 290 -13.83 13.60 -15.79
CA LEU A 290 -15.15 13.46 -15.17
C LEU A 290 -15.40 12.04 -14.65
N GLU A 291 -15.07 11.01 -15.44
CA GLU A 291 -15.15 9.58 -15.05
C GLU A 291 -14.29 9.28 -13.82
N LEU A 292 -13.12 9.91 -13.70
CA LEU A 292 -12.24 9.81 -12.54
C LEU A 292 -12.68 10.69 -11.37
N GLY A 293 -13.80 11.41 -11.47
CA GLY A 293 -14.32 12.22 -10.38
C GLY A 293 -13.60 13.56 -10.18
N TYR A 294 -12.99 14.12 -11.23
CA TYR A 294 -12.48 15.49 -11.25
C TYR A 294 -13.54 16.45 -11.78
N PHE A 295 -13.46 17.71 -11.34
CA PHE A 295 -14.38 18.77 -11.80
C PHE A 295 -14.22 19.08 -13.29
N ASP A 296 -12.97 19.12 -13.78
CA ASP A 296 -12.65 19.36 -15.18
C ASP A 296 -11.26 18.79 -15.53
N GLN A 297 -10.93 18.83 -16.83
CA GLN A 297 -9.65 18.37 -17.37
C GLN A 297 -8.45 19.15 -16.79
N ALA A 298 -8.60 20.45 -16.52
CA ALA A 298 -7.51 21.30 -16.04
C ALA A 298 -7.15 20.98 -14.58
N HIS A 299 -8.15 20.62 -13.77
CA HIS A 299 -7.97 20.12 -12.42
C HIS A 299 -7.24 18.78 -12.44
N PHE A 300 -7.71 17.82 -13.25
CA PHE A 300 -7.05 16.53 -13.42
C PHE A 300 -5.59 16.69 -13.87
N SER A 301 -5.35 17.47 -14.92
CA SER A 301 -4.02 17.64 -15.51
C SER A 301 -3.03 18.27 -14.53
N ARG A 302 -3.47 19.27 -13.73
CA ARG A 302 -2.65 19.88 -12.68
C ARG A 302 -2.34 18.89 -11.56
N GLU A 303 -3.35 18.18 -11.05
CA GLU A 303 -3.13 17.21 -9.97
C GLU A 303 -2.24 16.05 -10.41
N PHE A 304 -2.40 15.58 -11.65
CA PHE A 304 -1.61 14.52 -12.26
C PHE A 304 -0.15 14.98 -12.45
N ALA A 305 0.07 16.15 -13.04
CA ALA A 305 1.41 16.68 -13.25
C ALA A 305 2.14 16.94 -11.92
N ASN A 306 1.45 17.46 -10.90
CA ASN A 306 2.03 17.68 -9.59
C ASN A 306 2.50 16.38 -8.92
N GLU A 307 1.77 15.28 -9.12
CA GLU A 307 2.09 14.01 -8.46
C GLU A 307 3.07 13.15 -9.26
N ILE A 308 2.86 13.05 -10.57
CA ILE A 308 3.60 12.14 -11.46
C ILE A 308 4.79 12.84 -12.11
N GLY A 309 4.78 14.17 -12.19
CA GLY A 309 5.87 15.00 -12.72
C GLY A 309 5.81 15.24 -14.23
N MET A 310 4.72 14.87 -14.90
CA MET A 310 4.50 15.11 -16.33
C MET A 310 3.01 15.22 -16.65
N ALA A 311 2.66 15.82 -17.78
CA ALA A 311 1.25 15.99 -18.17
C ALA A 311 0.61 14.65 -18.59
N PRO A 312 -0.72 14.48 -18.48
CA PRO A 312 -1.42 13.23 -18.81
C PRO A 312 -1.12 12.68 -20.22
N LEU A 313 -1.17 13.52 -21.26
CA LEU A 313 -0.91 13.07 -22.64
C LEU A 313 0.56 12.73 -22.87
N GLU A 314 1.48 13.44 -22.22
CA GLU A 314 2.91 13.14 -22.29
C GLU A 314 3.19 11.78 -21.64
N TYR A 315 2.60 11.53 -20.48
CA TYR A 315 2.66 10.25 -19.78
C TYR A 315 2.12 9.09 -20.63
N ALA A 316 0.96 9.29 -21.28
CA ALA A 316 0.36 8.29 -22.16
C ALA A 316 1.26 7.98 -23.34
N ARG A 317 1.79 9.00 -24.04
CA ARG A 317 2.73 8.83 -25.16
C ARG A 317 3.98 8.08 -24.75
N ALA A 318 4.62 8.45 -23.63
CA ALA A 318 5.81 7.76 -23.12
C ALA A 318 5.52 6.28 -22.81
N SER A 319 4.35 6.00 -22.22
CA SER A 319 3.91 4.63 -21.92
C SER A 319 3.65 3.80 -23.19
N LEU A 320 3.08 4.42 -24.24
CA LEU A 320 2.78 3.77 -25.52
C LEU A 320 4.03 3.57 -26.40
N LEU A 321 5.01 4.47 -26.37
CA LEU A 321 6.29 4.27 -27.07
C LEU A 321 7.03 3.05 -26.51
N SER A 322 6.95 2.88 -25.19
CA SER A 322 7.45 1.69 -24.50
C SER A 322 6.68 0.42 -24.87
N HIS A 323 5.51 0.53 -25.49
CA HIS A 323 4.74 -0.60 -26.00
C HIS A 323 5.33 -1.15 -27.30
N HIS A 324 5.58 -0.26 -28.27
CA HIS A 324 6.00 -0.62 -29.64
C HIS A 324 7.47 -1.05 -29.72
N ALA A 325 8.31 -0.65 -28.77
CA ALA A 325 9.70 -1.08 -28.73
C ALA A 325 9.89 -2.51 -28.18
N SER A 326 8.80 -3.27 -27.92
CA SER A 326 8.87 -4.58 -27.26
C SER A 326 9.17 -5.67 -28.29
N PRO A 327 10.15 -6.57 -28.09
CA PRO A 327 10.56 -7.55 -29.10
C PRO A 327 9.51 -8.64 -29.43
N ARG A 328 8.30 -8.56 -28.87
CA ARG A 328 7.25 -9.58 -29.05
C ARG A 328 6.50 -9.45 -30.38
N ASP A 329 6.53 -8.28 -31.03
CA ASP A 329 5.83 -8.05 -32.31
C ASP A 329 6.73 -8.22 -33.55
N SER A 330 7.96 -8.72 -33.38
CA SER A 330 8.93 -8.90 -34.47
C SER A 330 9.34 -10.36 -34.72
N ALA A 331 8.45 -11.31 -34.47
CA ALA A 331 8.57 -12.66 -35.02
C ALA A 331 7.81 -12.74 -36.36
N PRO A 332 8.49 -12.80 -37.53
CA PRO A 332 7.82 -13.20 -38.75
C PRO A 332 7.47 -14.68 -38.68
N ASP A 333 6.21 -14.99 -38.95
CA ASP A 333 5.71 -16.35 -39.16
C ASP A 333 6.59 -17.05 -40.21
N ARG A 334 7.25 -18.13 -39.81
CA ARG A 334 8.01 -19.03 -40.67
C ARG A 334 7.70 -20.46 -40.30
#